data_AF-A0A4S4KS21-F1
#
_entry.id   AF-A0A4S4KS21-F1
#
_cell.length_a   1.000
_cell.length_b   1.000
_cell.length_c   1.000
_cell.angle_alpha   90.00
_cell.angle_beta   90.00
_cell.angle_gamma   90.00
#
_symmetry.space_group_name_H-M   'P 1'
#
loop_
_entity.id
_entity.type
_entity.pdbx_description
1 polymer ?
#
loop_
_entity_poly.entity_id
_entity_poly.type
_entity_poly.pdbx_seq_one_letter_code
_entity_poly.pdbx_strand_id
1 'polypeptide(L)'
;MLAPGAIPVLIPMAAAVAFAAWAYQMYEQTPKVVCCLLAYIVDLTNIMQSLFWLERARGKDKPVSFDLINLAIEAYCCSPVRNQIHGEIRNSNVLRLIHRDRTLDEVVRLIETYRFEPAAEYVQRATTLPLGW
;
A
#
# COMPACT_ATOMS: atom_id res chain seq x y z
N MET A 1 36.37 2.44 -40.69
CA MET A 1 37.39 1.76 -39.87
C MET A 1 37.28 2.31 -38.45
N LEU A 2 36.67 1.55 -37.53
CA LEU A 2 36.57 1.94 -36.10
C LEU A 2 37.79 1.39 -35.36
N ALA A 3 38.43 2.24 -34.54
CA ALA A 3 39.68 1.94 -33.85
C ALA A 3 39.55 0.80 -32.82
N PRO A 4 40.63 0.03 -32.53
CA PRO A 4 40.57 -1.20 -31.72
C PRO A 4 40.26 -0.99 -30.22
N GLY A 5 40.05 0.24 -29.77
CA GLY A 5 39.91 0.60 -28.35
C GLY A 5 38.48 0.94 -27.89
N ALA A 6 37.50 1.03 -28.80
CA ALA A 6 36.14 1.47 -28.44
C ALA A 6 35.17 0.35 -28.02
N ILE A 7 35.59 -0.92 -28.16
CA ILE A 7 34.71 -2.09 -28.01
C ILE A 7 34.42 -2.52 -26.54
N PRO A 8 35.31 -2.37 -25.53
CA PRO A 8 35.07 -3.00 -24.22
C PRO A 8 33.98 -2.32 -23.37
N VAL A 9 33.64 -1.06 -23.65
CA VAL A 9 32.66 -0.28 -22.84
C VAL A 9 31.23 -0.42 -23.38
N LEU A 10 31.07 -0.69 -24.67
CA LEU A 10 29.76 -0.80 -25.32
C LEU A 10 28.97 -2.04 -24.87
N ILE A 11 29.66 -3.14 -24.57
CA ILE A 11 29.05 -4.42 -24.16
C ILE A 11 28.34 -4.31 -22.80
N PRO A 12 28.97 -3.82 -21.71
CA PRO A 12 28.29 -3.68 -20.42
C PRO A 12 27.18 -2.63 -20.46
N MET A 13 27.31 -1.58 -21.28
CA MET A 13 26.28 -0.56 -21.42
C MET A 13 25.05 -1.08 -22.16
N ALA A 14 25.25 -1.82 -23.25
CA ALA A 14 24.16 -2.49 -23.96
C ALA A 14 23.47 -3.56 -23.09
N ALA A 15 24.24 -4.31 -22.28
CA ALA A 15 23.69 -5.28 -21.33
C ALA A 15 22.87 -4.59 -20.23
N ALA A 16 23.34 -3.47 -19.68
CA ALA A 16 22.61 -2.68 -18.69
C ALA A 16 21.31 -2.11 -19.27
N VAL A 17 21.33 -1.61 -20.52
CA VAL A 17 20.13 -1.13 -21.21
C VAL A 17 19.15 -2.26 -21.50
N ALA A 18 19.63 -3.43 -21.96
CA ALA A 18 18.79 -4.59 -22.21
C ALA A 18 18.14 -5.12 -20.91
N PHE A 19 18.90 -5.14 -19.80
CA PHE A 19 18.37 -5.50 -18.49
C PHE A 19 17.36 -4.47 -17.99
N ALA A 20 17.63 -3.18 -18.15
CA ALA A 20 16.69 -2.11 -17.80
C ALA A 20 15.42 -2.19 -18.65
N ALA A 21 15.53 -2.45 -19.95
CA ALA A 21 14.38 -2.65 -20.84
C ALA A 21 13.58 -3.91 -20.49
N TRP A 22 14.25 -5.02 -20.15
CA TRP A 22 13.59 -6.23 -19.68
C TRP A 22 12.91 -6.02 -18.32
N ALA A 23 13.57 -5.36 -17.37
CA ALA A 23 12.99 -5.04 -16.07
C ALA A 23 11.81 -4.06 -16.22
N TYR A 24 11.93 -3.06 -17.10
CA TYR A 24 10.86 -2.14 -17.46
C TYR A 24 9.69 -2.89 -18.10
N GLN A 25 9.95 -3.79 -19.05
CA GLN A 25 8.92 -4.64 -19.66
C GLN A 25 8.27 -5.58 -18.66
N MET A 26 9.01 -6.15 -17.71
CA MET A 26 8.43 -6.97 -16.63
C MET A 26 7.59 -6.12 -15.67
N TYR A 27 7.99 -4.87 -15.43
CA TYR A 27 7.24 -3.90 -14.63
C TYR A 27 5.94 -3.49 -15.32
N GLU A 28 6.01 -3.24 -16.63
CA GLU A 28 4.87 -2.90 -17.49
C GLU A 28 3.92 -4.10 -17.70
N GLN A 29 4.47 -5.32 -17.76
CA GLN A 29 3.71 -6.56 -17.98
C GLN A 29 3.18 -7.21 -16.71
N THR A 30 3.49 -6.69 -15.51
CA THR A 30 2.93 -7.22 -14.27
C THR A 30 1.98 -6.23 -13.59
N PRO A 31 0.85 -5.87 -14.24
CA PRO A 31 -0.17 -5.03 -13.63
C PRO A 31 -0.62 -5.57 -12.27
N LYS A 32 -0.61 -6.90 -12.11
CA LYS A 32 -0.92 -7.57 -10.84
C LYS A 32 0.00 -7.17 -9.69
N VAL A 33 1.31 -6.99 -9.91
CA VAL A 33 2.26 -6.63 -8.83
C VAL A 33 2.00 -5.20 -8.39
N VAL A 34 1.76 -4.29 -9.33
CA VAL A 34 1.43 -2.90 -8.99
C VAL A 34 0.08 -2.82 -8.27
N CYS A 35 -0.94 -3.53 -8.74
CA CYS A 35 -2.21 -3.64 -8.00
C CYS A 35 -2.04 -4.18 -6.59
N CYS A 36 -1.22 -5.22 -6.40
CA CYS A 36 -0.92 -5.76 -5.08
C CYS A 36 -0.21 -4.73 -4.19
N LEU A 37 0.76 -3.99 -4.75
CA LEU A 37 1.48 -2.94 -4.01
C LEU A 37 0.53 -1.80 -3.62
N LEU A 38 -0.35 -1.38 -4.52
CA LEU A 38 -1.34 -0.34 -4.23
C LEU A 38 -2.34 -0.77 -3.17
N ALA A 39 -2.86 -2.00 -3.29
CA ALA A 39 -3.73 -2.58 -2.26
C ALA A 39 -3.02 -2.62 -0.91
N TYR A 40 -1.74 -3.01 -0.89
CA TYR A 40 -0.94 -3.03 0.32
C TYR A 40 -0.76 -1.63 0.95
N ILE A 41 -0.44 -0.60 0.15
CA ILE A 41 -0.28 0.78 0.66
C ILE A 41 -1.60 1.31 1.22
N VAL A 42 -2.72 1.07 0.53
CA VAL A 42 -4.05 1.51 0.98
C VAL A 42 -4.48 0.74 2.23
N ASP A 43 -4.27 -0.58 2.28
CA ASP A 43 -4.56 -1.41 3.45
C ASP A 43 -3.75 -0.94 4.66
N LEU A 44 -2.44 -0.70 4.51
CA LEU A 44 -1.57 -0.23 5.58
C LEU A 44 -2.03 1.14 6.11
N THR A 45 -2.38 2.05 5.20
CA THR A 45 -2.84 3.40 5.58
C THR A 45 -4.14 3.33 6.39
N ASN A 46 -5.09 2.50 6.00
CA ASN A 46 -6.34 2.33 6.73
C ASN A 46 -6.15 1.65 8.09
N ILE A 47 -5.22 0.70 8.21
CA ILE A 47 -4.85 0.12 9.51
C ILE A 47 -4.22 1.19 10.41
N MET A 48 -3.36 2.07 9.88
CA MET A 48 -2.80 3.17 10.66
C MET A 48 -3.85 4.20 11.08
N GLN A 49 -4.83 4.50 10.22
CA GLN A 49 -5.98 5.35 10.58
C GLN A 49 -6.84 4.71 11.67
N SER A 50 -7.12 3.41 11.55
CA SER A 50 -7.77 2.60 12.59
C SER A 50 -7.03 2.76 13.93
N LEU A 51 -5.72 2.53 13.92
CA LEU A 51 -4.88 2.65 15.11
C LEU A 51 -4.93 4.05 15.73
N PHE A 52 -4.85 5.10 14.90
CA PHE A 52 -4.95 6.49 15.35
C PHE A 52 -6.28 6.78 16.06
N TRP A 53 -7.40 6.28 15.53
CA TRP A 53 -8.71 6.43 16.15
C TRP A 53 -8.80 5.68 17.49
N LEU A 54 -8.28 4.45 17.54
CA LEU A 54 -8.28 3.66 18.77
C LEU A 54 -7.38 4.28 19.84
N GLU A 55 -6.19 4.78 19.47
CA GLU A 55 -5.28 5.50 20.36
C GLU A 55 -5.95 6.77 20.92
N ARG A 56 -6.57 7.57 20.05
CA ARG A 56 -7.30 8.78 20.44
C ARG A 56 -8.41 8.47 21.44
N ALA A 57 -9.17 7.40 21.24
CA ALA A 57 -10.23 6.99 22.14
C ALA A 57 -9.71 6.51 23.49
N ARG A 58 -8.55 5.85 23.50
CA ARG A 58 -7.92 5.29 24.71
C ARG A 58 -7.32 6.38 25.60
N GLY A 59 -6.84 7.47 25.01
CA GLY A 59 -6.28 8.65 25.68
C GLY A 59 -4.77 8.85 25.39
N LYS A 60 -4.32 10.11 25.34
CA LYS A 60 -3.00 10.54 24.83
C LYS A 60 -1.76 9.99 25.55
N ASP A 61 -1.91 9.48 26.77
CA ASP A 61 -0.78 9.06 27.62
C ASP A 61 -0.61 7.53 27.71
N LYS A 62 -1.38 6.76 26.94
CA LYS A 62 -1.32 5.29 26.98
C LYS A 62 -0.47 4.76 25.82
N PRO A 63 0.57 3.95 26.09
CA PRO A 63 1.43 3.44 25.04
C PRO A 63 0.66 2.54 24.07
N VAL A 64 1.03 2.60 22.79
CA VAL A 64 0.53 1.68 21.77
C VAL A 64 1.02 0.27 22.11
N SER A 65 0.10 -0.63 22.45
CA SER A 65 0.40 -2.03 22.74
C SER A 65 0.14 -2.91 21.52
N PHE A 66 0.76 -4.10 21.49
CA PHE A 66 0.48 -5.11 20.46
C PHE A 66 -1.01 -5.47 20.40
N ASP A 67 -1.71 -5.51 21.53
CA ASP A 67 -3.16 -5.76 21.57
C ASP A 67 -3.95 -4.66 20.87
N LEU A 68 -3.54 -3.40 21.01
CA LEU A 68 -4.17 -2.27 20.33
C LEU A 68 -3.94 -2.33 18.81
N ILE A 69 -2.73 -2.74 18.40
CA ILE A 69 -2.38 -2.95 16.99
C ILE A 69 -3.22 -4.09 16.40
N ASN A 70 -3.30 -5.22 17.09
CA ASN A 70 -4.13 -6.36 16.67
C ASN A 70 -5.60 -5.98 16.57
N LEU A 71 -6.12 -5.19 17.52
CA LEU A 71 -7.48 -4.67 17.48
C LEU A 71 -7.71 -3.74 16.29
N ALA A 72 -6.73 -2.89 15.96
CA ALA A 72 -6.80 -2.01 14.78
C ALA A 72 -6.83 -2.79 13.46
N ILE A 73 -6.02 -3.85 13.37
CA ILE A 73 -5.99 -4.78 12.23
C ILE A 73 -7.31 -5.53 12.12
N GLU A 74 -7.83 -6.05 13.24
CA GLU A 74 -9.11 -6.77 13.29
C GLU A 74 -10.25 -5.86 12.82
N ALA A 75 -10.33 -4.63 13.34
CA ALA A 75 -11.34 -3.65 12.96
C ALA A 75 -11.35 -3.37 11.45
N TYR A 76 -10.18 -3.24 10.85
CA TYR A 76 -10.06 -3.04 9.41
C TYR A 76 -10.39 -4.30 8.61
N CYS A 77 -9.83 -5.45 8.98
CA CYS A 77 -9.99 -6.70 8.25
C CYS A 77 -11.43 -7.22 8.23
N CYS A 78 -12.18 -6.99 9.30
CA CYS A 78 -13.60 -7.34 9.41
C CYS A 78 -14.52 -6.30 8.74
N SER A 79 -13.99 -5.15 8.30
CA SER A 79 -14.79 -4.11 7.67
C SER A 79 -15.14 -4.43 6.21
N PRO A 80 -16.29 -3.94 5.70
CA PRO A 80 -16.62 -4.03 4.28
C PRO A 80 -15.67 -3.18 3.40
N VAL A 81 -15.01 -2.17 3.98
CA VAL A 81 -14.11 -1.23 3.30
C VAL A 81 -12.97 -1.98 2.61
N ARG A 82 -12.38 -2.98 3.29
CA ARG A 82 -11.34 -3.84 2.71
C ARG A 82 -11.80 -4.49 1.40
N ASN A 83 -12.98 -5.09 1.39
CA ASN A 83 -13.50 -5.78 0.21
C ASN A 83 -13.82 -4.80 -0.94
N GLN A 84 -14.26 -3.57 -0.61
CA GLN A 84 -14.53 -2.52 -1.58
C GLN A 84 -13.24 -2.03 -2.25
N ILE A 85 -12.19 -1.75 -1.47
CA ILE A 85 -10.86 -1.35 -1.98
C ILE A 85 -10.29 -2.41 -2.90
N HIS A 86 -10.26 -3.68 -2.46
CA HIS A 86 -9.76 -4.79 -3.27
C HIS A 86 -10.61 -5.00 -4.53
N GLY A 87 -11.92 -4.73 -4.46
CA GLY A 87 -12.83 -4.72 -5.61
C GLY A 87 -12.49 -3.64 -6.64
N GLU A 88 -12.30 -2.39 -6.21
CA GLU A 88 -11.93 -1.26 -7.09
C GLU A 88 -10.56 -1.47 -7.73
N ILE A 89 -9.58 -1.94 -6.97
CA ILE A 89 -8.22 -2.21 -7.47
C ILE A 89 -8.23 -3.37 -8.47
N ARG A 90 -9.01 -4.42 -8.22
CA ARG A 90 -9.11 -5.59 -9.11
C ARG A 90 -9.87 -5.28 -10.41
N ASN A 91 -10.86 -4.40 -10.38
CA ASN A 91 -11.71 -4.08 -11.54
C ASN A 91 -11.05 -3.15 -12.58
N SER A 92 -9.72 -3.20 -12.73
CA SER A 92 -8.93 -2.69 -13.87
C SER A 92 -8.83 -1.17 -14.09
N ASN A 93 -9.61 -0.33 -13.41
CA ASN A 93 -9.50 1.12 -13.55
C ASN A 93 -8.12 1.62 -13.11
N VAL A 94 -7.61 1.08 -12.00
CA VAL A 94 -6.29 1.39 -11.46
C VAL A 94 -5.17 0.99 -12.44
N LEU A 95 -5.30 -0.16 -13.13
CA LEU A 95 -4.34 -0.61 -14.15
C LEU A 95 -4.28 0.31 -15.37
N ARG A 96 -5.44 0.82 -15.81
CA ARG A 96 -5.50 1.81 -16.90
C ARG A 96 -4.91 3.16 -16.49
N LEU A 97 -5.01 3.53 -15.21
CA LEU A 97 -4.45 4.75 -14.63
C LEU A 97 -2.94 4.65 -14.41
N ILE A 98 -2.43 3.47 -14.02
CA ILE A 98 -1.00 3.18 -13.89
C ILE A 98 -0.27 3.37 -15.22
N HIS A 99 -0.88 2.91 -16.31
CA HIS A 99 -0.34 3.09 -17.66
C HIS A 99 -0.27 4.56 -18.11
N ARG A 100 -0.82 5.49 -17.32
CA ARG A 100 -0.94 6.92 -17.64
C ARG A 100 -0.22 7.83 -16.64
N ASP A 101 0.69 7.29 -15.83
CA ASP A 101 1.45 7.99 -14.77
C ASP A 101 0.59 8.61 -13.64
N ARG A 102 -0.70 8.25 -13.53
CA ARG A 102 -1.64 8.78 -12.51
C ARG A 102 -1.84 7.85 -11.32
N THR A 103 -0.90 6.94 -11.11
CA THR A 103 -0.96 5.93 -10.05
C THR A 103 -1.10 6.56 -8.68
N LEU A 104 -0.29 7.59 -8.39
CA LEU A 104 -0.28 8.25 -7.07
C LEU A 104 -1.60 8.98 -6.78
N ASP A 105 -2.15 9.69 -7.77
CA ASP A 105 -3.44 10.38 -7.63
C ASP A 105 -4.56 9.40 -7.28
N GLU A 106 -4.53 8.20 -7.86
CA GLU A 106 -5.51 7.16 -7.58
C GLU A 106 -5.34 6.56 -6.18
N VAL A 107 -4.11 6.42 -5.69
CA VAL A 107 -3.87 6.02 -4.29
C VAL A 107 -4.43 7.06 -3.34
N VAL A 108 -4.15 8.34 -3.59
CA VAL A 108 -4.69 9.44 -2.79
C VAL A 108 -6.22 9.40 -2.83
N ARG A 109 -6.83 9.26 -4.01
CA ARG A 109 -8.28 9.12 -4.16
C ARG A 109 -8.83 7.95 -3.34
N LEU A 110 -8.22 6.77 -3.40
CA LEU A 110 -8.66 5.59 -2.66
C LEU A 110 -8.55 5.82 -1.15
N ILE A 111 -7.45 6.40 -0.67
CA ILE A 111 -7.25 6.70 0.76
C ILE A 111 -8.29 7.72 1.25
N GLU A 112 -8.59 8.75 0.45
CA GLU A 112 -9.58 9.77 0.80
C GLU A 112 -11.01 9.23 0.76
N THR A 113 -11.34 8.44 -0.27
CA THR A 113 -12.68 7.85 -0.46
C THR A 113 -13.00 6.82 0.61
N TYR A 114 -12.02 5.99 0.96
CA TYR A 114 -12.19 4.88 1.88
C TYR A 114 -11.59 5.13 3.25
N ARG A 115 -11.48 6.41 3.65
CA ARG A 115 -10.92 6.80 4.94
C ARG A 115 -11.60 6.03 6.07
N PHE A 116 -10.83 5.17 6.73
CA PHE A 116 -11.39 4.19 7.63
C PHE A 116 -11.54 4.77 9.04
N GLU A 117 -12.75 4.64 9.58
CA GLU A 117 -13.07 4.89 10.98
C GLU A 117 -13.58 3.58 11.60
N PRO A 118 -12.96 3.10 12.70
CA PRO A 118 -13.40 1.89 13.37
C PRO A 118 -14.85 2.01 13.88
N ALA A 119 -15.62 0.93 13.80
CA ALA A 119 -16.94 0.91 14.40
C ALA A 119 -16.88 1.11 15.92
N ALA A 120 -17.96 1.65 16.50
CA ALA A 120 -18.01 2.04 17.91
C ALA A 120 -17.68 0.87 18.88
N GLU A 121 -17.96 -0.36 18.49
CA GLU A 121 -17.59 -1.56 19.26
C GLU A 121 -16.07 -1.72 19.44
N TYR A 122 -15.28 -1.42 18.41
CA TYR A 122 -13.82 -1.48 18.46
C TYR A 122 -13.26 -0.33 19.30
N VAL A 123 -13.89 0.85 19.21
CA VAL A 123 -13.56 2.01 20.05
C VAL A 123 -13.79 1.69 21.53
N GLN A 124 -14.92 1.05 21.87
CA GLN A 124 -15.19 0.60 23.24
C GLN A 124 -14.22 -0.49 23.71
N ARG A 125 -13.91 -1.48 22.87
CA ARG A 125 -12.90 -2.51 23.19
C ARG A 125 -11.54 -1.89 23.46
N ALA A 126 -11.15 -0.86 22.70
CA ALA A 126 -9.88 -0.17 22.89
C ALA A 126 -9.77 0.56 24.23
N THR A 127 -10.86 1.14 24.75
CA THR A 127 -10.83 1.85 26.04
C THR A 127 -10.70 0.88 27.23
N THR A 128 -11.18 -0.35 27.07
CA THR A 128 -11.11 -1.40 28.09
C THR A 128 -9.84 -2.26 28.04
N LEU A 129 -9.00 -2.10 27.01
CA LEU A 129 -7.77 -2.89 26.88
C LEU A 129 -6.78 -2.58 28.02
N PRO A 130 -6.18 -3.60 28.65
CA PRO A 130 -5.15 -3.41 29.65
C PRO A 130 -3.94 -2.66 29.05
N LEU A 131 -3.20 -1.96 29.90
CA LEU A 131 -1.88 -1.43 29.54
C LEU A 131 -0.96 -2.65 29.44
N GLY A 132 -0.59 -3.03 28.21
CA GLY A 132 0.29 -4.17 27.97
C GLY A 132 1.58 -4.06 28.79
N TRP A 133 2.05 -5.20 29.29
CA TRP A 133 3.26 -5.33 30.11
C TRP A 133 4.53 -5.11 29.30
#